data_AF-A0ABD4KW73-F1
#
_entry.id   AF-A0ABD4KW73-F1
#
_cell.length_a   1.000
_cell.length_b   1.000
_cell.length_c   1.000
_cell.angle_alpha   90.00
_cell.angle_beta   90.00
_cell.angle_gamma   90.00
#
_symmetry.space_group_name_H-M   'P 1'
#
loop_
_entity.id
_entity.type
_entity.pdbx_description
1 polymer ?
#
loop_
_entity_poly.entity_id
_entity_poly.type
_entity_poly.pdbx_seq_one_letter_code
_entity_poly.pdbx_strand_id
1 'polypeptide(L)'
;TNALFDRVETILAPFGARKLSTLELNSYKIRKYIAGWEIDTQLEHNGQSVLIRFLFENFPNQSPPSVVLSEPKLKPLSFPHLESDGKLCVLPSRYIIDLNNFEYIAWLLHTVVELLDHAL
;
A
#
# COMPACT_ATOMS: atom_id res chain seq x y z
N THR A 1 -0.20 17.70 -9.95
CA THR A 1 -0.64 17.42 -11.34
C THR A 1 -0.85 15.93 -11.49
N ASN A 2 -1.75 15.51 -12.39
CA ASN A 2 -1.99 14.08 -12.70
C ASN A 2 -0.71 13.32 -13.04
N ALA A 3 0.29 13.99 -13.65
CA ALA A 3 1.58 13.42 -14.01
C ALA A 3 2.33 12.68 -12.86
N LEU A 4 2.18 13.10 -11.60
CA LEU A 4 2.82 12.40 -10.48
C LEU A 4 2.16 11.04 -10.23
N PHE A 5 0.83 10.97 -10.35
CA PHE A 5 0.10 9.72 -10.21
C PHE A 5 0.26 8.82 -11.44
N ASP A 6 0.39 9.40 -12.64
CA ASP A 6 0.73 8.64 -13.85
C ASP A 6 2.11 7.95 -13.72
N ARG A 7 3.06 8.61 -13.04
CA ARG A 7 4.36 8.00 -12.71
C ARG A 7 4.24 6.85 -11.72
N VAL A 8 3.41 7.00 -10.69
CA VAL A 8 3.11 5.90 -9.75
C VAL A 8 2.46 4.73 -10.49
N GLU A 9 1.50 5.01 -11.37
CA GLU A 9 0.82 4.01 -12.20
C GLU A 9 1.81 3.26 -13.11
N THR A 10 2.76 3.98 -13.72
CA THR A 10 3.84 3.37 -14.51
C THR A 10 4.73 2.43 -13.68
N ILE A 11 5.08 2.83 -12.45
CA ILE A 11 5.92 2.04 -11.55
C ILE A 11 5.18 0.78 -11.06
N LEU A 12 3.88 0.89 -10.83
CA LEU A 12 3.06 -0.20 -10.31
C LEU A 12 2.51 -1.13 -11.41
N ALA A 13 2.51 -0.69 -12.68
CA ALA A 13 1.99 -1.47 -13.80
C ALA A 13 2.60 -2.89 -13.95
N PRO A 14 3.94 -3.10 -13.78
CA PRO A 14 4.53 -4.44 -13.83
C PRO A 14 3.98 -5.41 -12.78
N PHE A 15 3.40 -4.89 -11.69
CA PHE A 15 2.83 -5.66 -10.59
C PHE A 15 1.32 -5.87 -10.74
N GLY A 16 0.75 -5.56 -11.91
CA GLY A 16 -0.68 -5.74 -12.17
C GLY A 16 -1.59 -4.84 -11.33
N ALA A 17 -1.07 -3.71 -10.84
CA ALA A 17 -1.79 -2.85 -9.91
C ALA A 17 -3.05 -2.23 -10.55
N ARG A 18 -4.18 -2.37 -9.86
CA ARG A 18 -5.47 -1.84 -10.27
C ARG A 18 -5.77 -0.53 -9.55
N LYS A 19 -6.06 0.52 -10.31
CA LYS A 19 -6.49 1.81 -9.74
C LYS A 19 -7.82 1.66 -9.01
N LEU A 20 -7.91 2.23 -7.81
CA LEU A 20 -9.14 2.25 -7.01
C LEU A 20 -10.12 3.30 -7.53
N SER A 21 -11.39 2.94 -7.54
CA SER A 21 -12.49 3.85 -7.83
C SER A 21 -12.74 4.85 -6.70
N THR A 22 -13.43 5.94 -7.00
CA THR A 22 -13.88 6.92 -6.00
C THR A 22 -14.72 6.26 -4.90
N LEU A 23 -15.53 5.26 -5.24
CA LEU A 23 -16.36 4.53 -4.26
C LEU A 23 -15.50 3.73 -3.27
N GLU A 24 -14.48 3.04 -3.77
CA GLU A 24 -13.53 2.30 -2.93
C GLU A 24 -12.73 3.24 -2.02
N LEU A 25 -12.28 4.39 -2.53
CA LEU A 25 -11.58 5.41 -1.73
C LEU A 25 -12.48 6.03 -0.66
N ASN A 26 -13.75 6.26 -0.96
CA ASN A 26 -14.72 6.81 -0.01
C ASN A 26 -15.17 5.81 1.07
N SER A 27 -14.83 4.52 0.94
CA SER A 27 -15.14 3.51 1.96
C SER A 27 -14.32 3.72 3.25
N TYR A 28 -13.19 4.42 3.17
CA TYR A 28 -12.36 4.76 4.31
C TYR A 28 -12.93 5.98 5.05
N LYS A 29 -13.42 5.75 6.28
CA LYS A 29 -14.09 6.79 7.09
C LYS A 29 -13.15 7.64 7.93
N ILE A 30 -11.97 7.11 8.28
CA ILE A 30 -11.02 7.75 9.20
C ILE A 30 -10.06 8.69 8.46
N ARG A 31 -9.61 8.28 7.27
CA ARG A 31 -8.63 9.00 6.44
C ARG A 31 -9.25 9.31 5.08
N LYS A 32 -8.92 10.47 4.53
CA LYS A 32 -9.38 10.88 3.20
C LYS A 32 -8.28 10.66 2.19
N TYR A 33 -8.47 9.68 1.31
CA TYR A 33 -7.53 9.36 0.25
C TYR A 33 -7.94 10.01 -1.07
N ILE A 34 -6.97 10.55 -1.80
CA ILE A 34 -7.17 11.21 -3.10
C ILE A 34 -6.85 10.29 -4.29
N ALA A 35 -6.08 9.23 -4.05
CA ALA A 35 -5.74 8.21 -5.03
C ALA A 35 -5.33 6.90 -4.34
N GLY A 36 -5.41 5.79 -5.06
CA GLY A 36 -4.86 4.53 -4.58
C GLY A 36 -4.91 3.41 -5.61
N TRP A 37 -4.13 2.37 -5.34
CA TRP A 37 -4.00 1.18 -6.17
C TRP A 37 -4.06 -0.07 -5.30
N GLU A 38 -4.76 -1.09 -5.78
CA GLU A 38 -4.74 -2.45 -5.22
C GLU A 38 -3.76 -3.31 -6.00
N ILE A 39 -2.95 -4.08 -5.28
CA ILE A 39 -1.86 -4.88 -5.82
C ILE A 39 -2.02 -6.29 -5.27
N ASP A 40 -1.98 -7.28 -6.17
CA ASP A 40 -1.86 -8.69 -5.81
C ASP A 40 -0.39 -9.00 -5.54
N THR A 41 -0.10 -9.46 -4.32
CA THR A 41 1.28 -9.76 -3.91
C THR A 41 1.80 -11.09 -4.45
N GLN A 42 0.94 -11.90 -5.09
CA GLN A 42 1.21 -13.29 -5.48
C GLN A 42 1.45 -14.24 -4.29
N LEU A 43 1.26 -13.77 -3.06
CA LEU A 43 1.29 -14.60 -1.86
C LEU A 43 -0.10 -15.19 -1.61
N GLU A 44 -0.13 -16.36 -0.97
CA GLU A 44 -1.35 -17.00 -0.50
C GLU A 44 -1.27 -17.28 1.00
N HIS A 45 -2.37 -17.04 1.72
CA HIS A 45 -2.52 -17.40 3.12
C HIS A 45 -3.85 -18.10 3.33
N ASN A 46 -3.83 -19.32 3.84
CA ASN A 46 -5.03 -20.18 4.00
C ASN A 46 -5.87 -20.32 2.71
N GLY A 47 -5.21 -20.40 1.54
CA GLY A 47 -5.87 -20.52 0.25
C GLY A 47 -6.55 -19.24 -0.24
N GLN A 48 -6.25 -18.09 0.36
CA GLN A 48 -6.70 -16.78 -0.09
C GLN A 48 -5.51 -15.96 -0.57
N SER A 49 -5.67 -15.27 -1.71
CA SER A 49 -4.66 -14.33 -2.21
C SER A 49 -4.47 -13.17 -1.23
N VAL A 50 -3.22 -12.74 -1.09
CA VAL A 50 -2.86 -11.62 -0.23
C VAL A 50 -2.83 -10.35 -1.07
N LEU A 51 -3.79 -9.47 -0.82
CA LEU A 51 -3.98 -8.22 -1.56
C LEU A 51 -3.64 -7.03 -0.67
N ILE A 52 -2.83 -6.11 -1.18
CA ILE A 52 -2.51 -4.85 -0.51
C ILE A 52 -3.02 -3.65 -1.30
N ARG A 53 -3.16 -2.51 -0.62
CA ARG A 53 -3.49 -1.23 -1.23
C ARG A 53 -2.48 -0.17 -0.86
N PHE A 54 -2.01 0.57 -1.85
CA PHE A 54 -1.28 1.82 -1.65
C PHE A 54 -2.28 2.96 -1.75
N LEU A 55 -2.44 3.73 -0.67
CA LEU A 55 -3.44 4.80 -0.56
C LEU A 55 -2.76 6.13 -0.24
N PHE A 56 -3.03 7.15 -1.04
CA PHE A 56 -2.39 8.46 -0.95
C PHE A 56 -3.35 9.50 -0.36
N GLU A 57 -2.98 10.12 0.75
CA GLU A 57 -3.69 11.28 1.32
C GLU A 57 -3.28 12.58 0.61
N ASN A 58 -2.04 12.65 0.12
CA ASN A 58 -1.46 13.78 -0.62
C ASN A 58 -0.74 13.29 -1.89
N PHE A 59 -0.13 14.20 -2.64
CA PHE A 59 0.67 13.81 -3.80
C PHE A 59 1.88 12.96 -3.39
N PRO A 60 2.36 12.04 -4.25
CA PRO A 60 3.43 11.08 -3.90
C PRO A 60 4.77 11.72 -3.51
N ASN A 61 5.00 12.98 -3.89
CA ASN A 61 6.20 13.73 -3.51
C ASN A 61 6.04 14.52 -2.20
N GLN A 62 4.86 14.49 -1.57
CA GLN A 62 4.55 15.20 -0.32
C GLN A 62 4.46 14.24 0.87
N SER A 63 3.95 13.03 0.63
CA SER A 63 3.90 11.98 1.64
C SER A 63 3.94 10.59 0.98
N PRO A 64 4.55 9.59 1.64
CA PRO A 64 4.44 8.20 1.17
C PRO A 64 2.99 7.72 1.26
N PRO A 65 2.61 6.68 0.49
CA PRO A 65 1.29 6.09 0.63
C PRO A 65 1.15 5.36 1.97
N SER A 66 -0.06 5.32 2.49
CA SER A 66 -0.46 4.30 3.45
C SER A 66 -0.51 2.95 2.74
N VAL A 67 0.08 1.92 3.36
CA VAL A 67 -0.05 0.54 2.90
C VAL A 67 -1.11 -0.14 3.74
N VAL A 68 -2.14 -0.71 3.11
CA VAL A 68 -3.27 -1.36 3.78
C VAL A 68 -3.38 -2.80 3.29
N LEU A 69 -3.54 -3.75 4.22
CA LEU A 69 -3.88 -5.13 3.87
C LEU A 69 -5.39 -5.20 3.55
N SER A 70 -5.70 -5.44 2.27
CA SER A 70 -7.07 -5.58 1.79
C SER A 70 -7.60 -6.97 2.13
N GLU A 71 -6.83 -7.99 1.79
CA GLU A 71 -7.11 -9.42 2.01
C GLU A 71 -5.82 -10.19 2.34
N PRO A 72 -5.88 -11.25 3.17
CA PRO A 72 -7.02 -11.66 3.99
C PRO A 72 -7.22 -10.70 5.18
N LYS A 73 -8.36 -10.83 5.89
CA LYS A 73 -8.59 -10.08 7.13
C LYS A 73 -7.82 -10.72 8.28
N LEU A 74 -6.64 -10.17 8.59
CA LEU A 74 -5.85 -10.57 9.76
C LEU A 74 -6.34 -9.88 11.03
N LYS A 75 -6.02 -10.47 12.19
CA LYS A 75 -6.32 -9.88 13.49
C LYS A 75 -5.44 -8.64 13.71
N PRO A 76 -6.00 -7.48 14.09
CA PRO A 76 -5.21 -6.30 14.44
C PRO A 76 -4.18 -6.60 15.53
N LEU A 77 -3.08 -5.84 15.56
CA LEU A 77 -1.96 -6.01 16.50
C LEU A 77 -1.22 -7.35 16.40
N SER A 78 -1.46 -8.14 15.34
CA SER A 78 -0.57 -9.24 14.97
C SER A 78 0.64 -8.73 14.21
N PHE A 79 1.71 -9.53 14.13
CA PHE A 79 2.81 -9.26 13.23
C PHE A 79 2.39 -9.67 11.80
N PRO A 80 2.63 -8.84 10.77
CA PRO A 80 3.26 -7.52 10.84
C PRO A 80 2.31 -6.48 11.42
N HIS A 81 2.83 -5.51 12.18
CA HIS A 81 1.99 -4.62 13.00
C HIS A 81 0.89 -3.97 12.16
N LEU A 82 -0.32 -4.46 12.38
CA LEU A 82 -1.54 -4.06 11.69
C LEU A 82 -2.36 -3.15 12.61
N GLU A 83 -2.55 -1.90 12.17
CA GLU A 83 -3.46 -0.95 12.81
C GLU A 83 -4.92 -1.43 12.68
N SER A 84 -5.81 -0.88 13.51
CA SER A 84 -7.23 -1.27 13.54
C SER A 84 -8.00 -0.95 12.24
N ASP A 85 -7.46 -0.06 11.41
CA ASP A 85 -7.99 0.29 10.09
C ASP A 85 -7.40 -0.56 8.95
N GLY A 86 -6.57 -1.56 9.28
CA GLY A 86 -5.91 -2.44 8.32
C GLY A 86 -4.60 -1.89 7.74
N LYS A 87 -4.14 -0.72 8.20
CA LYS A 87 -2.85 -0.16 7.79
C LYS A 87 -1.69 -0.97 8.35
N LEU A 88 -0.72 -1.26 7.49
CA LEU A 88 0.54 -1.92 7.84
C LEU A 88 1.58 -0.88 8.27
N CYS A 89 2.17 -1.06 9.45
CA CYS A 89 3.36 -0.33 9.85
C CYS A 89 4.62 -1.00 9.28
N VAL A 90 4.91 -0.73 8.01
CA VAL A 90 6.02 -1.35 7.26
C VAL A 90 7.38 -0.81 7.69
N LEU A 91 7.46 0.51 7.90
CA LEU A 91 8.73 1.20 8.12
C LEU A 91 9.01 1.38 9.62
N PRO A 92 10.26 1.18 10.07
CA PRO A 92 10.66 1.50 11.43
C PRO A 92 10.46 2.98 11.75
N SER A 93 10.34 3.30 13.04
CA SER A 93 10.30 4.68 13.50
C SER A 93 11.56 5.43 13.02
N ARG A 94 11.36 6.63 12.44
CA ARG A 94 12.41 7.55 11.94
C ARG A 94 13.08 7.16 10.62
N TYR A 95 12.52 6.22 9.86
CA TYR A 95 12.99 5.99 8.49
C TYR A 95 12.77 7.24 7.62
N ILE A 96 13.73 7.56 6.75
CA ILE A 96 13.69 8.72 5.86
C ILE A 96 13.56 8.21 4.42
N ILE A 97 12.57 8.72 3.69
CA ILE A 97 12.37 8.44 2.27
C ILE A 97 12.57 9.73 1.49
N ASP A 98 13.38 9.69 0.43
CA ASP A 98 13.41 10.76 -0.56
C ASP A 98 12.18 10.66 -1.47
N LEU A 99 11.18 11.49 -1.21
CA LEU A 99 9.92 11.51 -1.94
C LEU A 99 10.05 12.08 -3.37
N ASN A 100 11.21 12.62 -3.75
CA ASN A 100 11.48 13.04 -5.13
C ASN A 100 11.99 11.87 -5.99
N ASN A 101 12.55 10.82 -5.38
CA ASN A 101 12.90 9.59 -6.08
C ASN A 101 11.77 8.55 -5.97
N PHE A 102 10.89 8.51 -6.99
CA PHE A 102 9.72 7.64 -7.03
C PHE A 102 10.03 6.13 -7.02
N GLU A 103 11.28 5.71 -7.22
CA GLU A 103 11.71 4.32 -7.04
C GLU A 103 11.39 3.79 -5.63
N TYR A 104 11.23 4.70 -4.64
CA TYR A 104 10.78 4.33 -3.30
C TYR A 104 9.44 3.57 -3.31
N ILE A 105 8.57 3.78 -4.30
CA ILE A 105 7.28 3.08 -4.41
C ILE A 105 7.48 1.59 -4.69
N ALA A 106 8.36 1.27 -5.65
CA ALA A 106 8.68 -0.13 -5.95
C ALA A 106 9.44 -0.77 -4.78
N TRP A 107 10.40 -0.06 -4.19
CA TRP A 107 11.09 -0.52 -2.99
C TRP A 107 10.15 -0.79 -1.82
N LEU A 108 9.18 0.11 -1.57
CA LEU A 108 8.18 -0.06 -0.52
C LEU A 108 7.32 -1.29 -0.79
N LEU A 109 6.92 -1.52 -2.05
CA LEU A 109 6.17 -2.71 -2.44
C LEU A 109 6.97 -3.99 -2.13
N HIS A 110 8.22 -4.07 -2.56
CA HIS A 110 9.08 -5.22 -2.26
C HIS A 110 9.22 -5.44 -0.75
N THR A 111 9.46 -4.37 0.01
CA THR A 111 9.59 -4.43 1.47
C THR A 111 8.30 -4.95 2.13
N VAL A 112 7.13 -4.54 1.63
CA VAL A 112 5.83 -5.02 2.13
C VAL A 112 5.65 -6.50 1.84
N VAL A 113 5.97 -6.94 0.62
CA VAL A 113 5.83 -8.34 0.21
C VAL A 113 6.75 -9.23 1.05
N GLU A 114 8.02 -8.86 1.23
CA GLU A 114 8.95 -9.57 2.11
C GLU A 114 8.44 -9.64 3.55
N LEU A 115 7.90 -8.53 4.07
CA LEU A 115 7.33 -8.47 5.42
C LEU A 115 6.13 -9.40 5.59
N LEU A 116 5.25 -9.48 4.58
CA LEU A 116 4.07 -10.34 4.60
C LEU A 116 4.43 -11.82 4.42
N ASP A 117 5.39 -12.14 3.56
CA ASP A 117 5.88 -13.51 3.34
C ASP A 117 6.50 -14.12 4.62
N HIS A 118 7.16 -13.30 5.44
CA HIS A 118 7.67 -13.76 6.74
C HIS A 118 6.60 -13.94 7.82
N ALA A 119 5.40 -13.40 7.63
CA ALA A 119 4.39 -13.30 8.67
C ALA A 119 3.13 -14.13 8.42
N LEU A 120 2.88 -14.52 7.16
CA LEU A 120 1.71 -15.28 6.71
C LEU A 120 2.06 -16.75 6.45
#